data_AF-A0A0P1AC89-F1
#
_entry.id   AF-A0A0P1AC89-F1
#
_cell.length_a   1.000
_cell.length_b   1.000
_cell.length_c   1.000
_cell.angle_alpha   90.00
_cell.angle_beta   90.00
_cell.angle_gamma   90.00
#
_symmetry.space_group_name_H-M   'P 1'
#
loop_
_entity.id
_entity.type
_entity.pdbx_description
1 polymer ?
#
loop_
_entity_poly.entity_id
_entity_poly.type
_entity_poly.pdbx_seq_one_letter_code
_entity_poly.pdbx_strand_id
1 'polypeptide(L)'
;MTRQQEAFDYRRHTFSVMSAESRASMRRRSFDFTAQFGHTYPPTSSSLPLSHSLNAHQHLRVYGKSTSPAKRLSECHEKGAPFVALVAPHSVTVWTRGKPVMIEWKVLDTKVEKLCIELLEDGLNATTLIAKEAPNSGFFTYPKVPWGMESGSKYFLRISASEDRERYCTSSFFQISSAP
;
A
#
# COMPACT_ATOMS: atom_id res chain seq x y z
N MET A 1 -31.08 -37.28 59.27
CA MET A 1 -30.58 -36.31 58.28
C MET A 1 -29.97 -37.08 57.12
N THR A 2 -30.75 -37.20 56.05
CA THR A 2 -30.36 -37.49 54.65
C THR A 2 -29.32 -36.45 54.18
N ARG A 3 -28.40 -36.62 53.22
CA ARG A 3 -28.40 -37.23 51.86
C ARG A 3 -26.92 -37.10 51.36
N GLN A 4 -26.22 -38.14 50.89
CA GLN A 4 -26.07 -38.53 49.46
C GLN A 4 -25.76 -37.35 48.51
N GLN A 5 -24.89 -37.38 47.49
CA GLN A 5 -24.17 -38.43 46.78
C GLN A 5 -23.12 -37.73 45.89
N GLU A 6 -22.02 -38.44 45.67
CA GLU A 6 -21.17 -38.44 44.47
C GLU A 6 -21.98 -38.42 43.16
N ALA A 7 -21.60 -37.57 42.20
CA ALA A 7 -21.58 -37.83 40.75
C ALA A 7 -21.44 -36.51 39.96
N PHE A 8 -20.43 -36.40 39.10
CA PHE A 8 -20.58 -36.53 37.65
C PHE A 8 -19.31 -36.04 36.96
N ASP A 9 -18.60 -37.02 36.41
CA ASP A 9 -17.61 -36.89 35.35
C ASP A 9 -18.19 -36.03 34.22
N TYR A 10 -17.67 -34.82 34.01
CA TYR A 10 -17.94 -34.04 32.81
C TYR A 10 -16.71 -34.03 31.91
N ARG A 11 -16.78 -34.95 30.95
CA ARG A 11 -16.41 -34.73 29.56
C ARG A 11 -14.91 -34.63 29.31
N ARG A 12 -14.30 -35.81 29.25
CA ARG A 12 -13.16 -36.09 28.37
C ARG A 12 -13.51 -35.63 26.96
N HIS A 13 -13.06 -34.44 26.58
CA HIS A 13 -12.95 -34.08 25.18
C HIS A 13 -11.75 -34.84 24.61
N THR A 14 -12.06 -35.95 23.93
CA THR A 14 -11.18 -36.57 22.95
C THR A 14 -10.78 -35.50 21.94
N PHE A 15 -9.58 -34.94 22.11
CA PHE A 15 -8.89 -34.25 21.03
C PHE A 15 -8.47 -35.32 20.02
N SER A 16 -9.27 -35.47 18.96
CA SER A 16 -8.82 -36.16 17.75
C SER A 16 -7.61 -35.41 17.21
N VAL A 17 -6.43 -35.97 17.44
CA VAL A 17 -5.19 -35.64 16.72
C VAL A 17 -5.42 -36.00 15.26
N MET A 18 -5.80 -35.02 14.44
CA MET A 18 -5.77 -35.19 12.99
C MET A 18 -4.31 -35.10 12.54
N SER A 19 -3.79 -36.23 12.08
CA SER A 19 -2.45 -36.38 11.52
C SER A 19 -2.25 -35.48 10.30
N ALA A 20 -1.08 -34.85 10.27
CA ALA A 20 -0.55 -34.13 9.12
C ALA A 20 -0.06 -35.12 8.06
N GLU A 21 -0.76 -35.17 6.92
CA GLU A 21 -0.24 -35.73 5.67
C GLU A 21 -0.72 -34.80 4.53
N SER A 22 0.10 -33.83 4.11
CA SER A 22 1.11 -33.99 3.05
C SER A 22 0.50 -34.33 1.69
N ARG A 23 0.41 -33.35 0.79
CA ARG A 23 1.28 -33.28 -0.41
C ARG A 23 0.79 -32.20 -1.39
N ALA A 24 1.71 -31.29 -1.67
CA ALA A 24 1.64 -30.32 -2.74
C ALA A 24 1.29 -30.98 -4.08
N SER A 25 0.30 -30.42 -4.78
CA SER A 25 0.05 -30.71 -6.19
C SER A 25 0.45 -29.51 -7.03
N MET A 26 1.75 -29.29 -7.15
CA MET A 26 2.32 -28.45 -8.20
C MET A 26 2.35 -29.27 -9.49
N ARG A 27 1.26 -29.21 -10.27
CA ARG A 27 1.25 -29.76 -11.63
C ARG A 27 1.82 -28.73 -12.59
N ARG A 28 3.10 -28.95 -12.91
CA ARG A 28 3.79 -28.48 -14.11
C ARG A 28 2.84 -28.49 -15.32
N ARG A 29 2.63 -27.33 -15.94
CA ARG A 29 2.22 -27.24 -17.35
C ARG A 29 3.47 -26.80 -18.12
N SER A 30 4.24 -27.76 -18.59
CA SER A 30 5.21 -27.54 -19.67
C SER A 30 4.53 -27.95 -20.96
N PHE A 31 4.30 -26.97 -21.83
CA PHE A 31 3.87 -27.18 -23.22
C PHE A 31 5.09 -27.30 -24.14
N ASP A 32 4.90 -28.14 -25.14
CA ASP A 32 5.80 -28.63 -26.19
C ASP A 32 6.62 -27.57 -26.94
N PHE A 33 7.80 -27.94 -27.45
CA PHE A 33 7.93 -28.27 -28.88
C PHE A 33 9.32 -28.84 -29.24
N THR A 34 9.26 -29.85 -30.10
CA THR A 34 10.31 -30.72 -30.61
C THR A 34 11.37 -29.99 -31.42
N ALA A 35 12.63 -30.38 -31.20
CA ALA A 35 13.79 -29.97 -31.98
C ALA A 35 13.78 -30.59 -33.39
N GLN A 36 14.10 -29.78 -34.41
CA GLN A 36 14.69 -30.27 -35.66
C GLN A 36 15.89 -29.40 -36.06
N PHE A 37 16.90 -30.11 -36.53
CA PHE A 37 18.26 -29.70 -36.88
C PHE A 37 18.33 -28.75 -38.07
N GLY A 38 19.37 -27.90 -38.09
CA GLY A 38 19.78 -27.15 -39.28
C GLY A 38 20.99 -26.27 -39.02
N HIS A 39 22.19 -26.80 -39.27
CA HIS A 39 23.44 -26.04 -39.32
C HIS A 39 23.41 -25.03 -40.48
N THR A 40 23.93 -23.81 -40.29
CA THR A 40 24.85 -23.06 -41.20
C THR A 40 25.09 -21.63 -40.65
N TYR A 41 26.31 -21.33 -40.21
CA TYR A 41 26.95 -19.99 -40.23
C TYR A 41 27.76 -19.89 -41.55
N PRO A 42 28.21 -18.72 -42.09
CA PRO A 42 28.68 -17.47 -41.42
C PRO A 42 28.43 -16.19 -42.29
N PRO A 43 29.25 -15.09 -42.34
CA PRO A 43 30.13 -14.38 -41.37
C PRO A 43 29.81 -12.86 -41.21
N THR A 44 30.59 -12.20 -40.35
CA THR A 44 30.70 -10.77 -39.96
C THR A 44 31.45 -9.84 -40.95
N SER A 45 31.03 -8.56 -41.08
CA SER A 45 31.87 -7.35 -41.41
C SER A 45 30.95 -6.13 -41.68
N SER A 46 30.85 -5.08 -40.84
CA SER A 46 31.71 -3.88 -40.64
C SER A 46 31.31 -2.62 -41.44
N SER A 47 31.43 -1.45 -40.76
CA SER A 47 31.62 -0.05 -41.23
C SER A 47 30.45 0.84 -41.75
N LEU A 48 30.20 1.93 -41.00
CA LEU A 48 29.67 3.27 -41.38
C LEU A 48 30.58 3.99 -42.42
N PRO A 49 30.32 5.21 -43.01
CA PRO A 49 29.40 6.31 -42.61
C PRO A 49 28.71 7.19 -43.72
N LEU A 50 27.80 8.12 -43.28
CA LEU A 50 27.39 9.45 -43.82
C LEU A 50 26.80 9.53 -45.26
N SER A 51 25.73 10.30 -45.58
CA SER A 51 25.52 11.71 -45.25
C SER A 51 24.20 12.33 -45.80
N HIS A 52 23.71 13.39 -45.12
CA HIS A 52 22.74 14.46 -45.52
C HIS A 52 21.29 14.03 -45.89
N SER A 53 20.20 14.64 -45.42
CA SER A 53 19.86 16.07 -45.42
C SER A 53 18.71 16.35 -44.43
N LEU A 54 18.73 17.57 -43.89
CA LEU A 54 17.68 18.20 -43.09
C LEU A 54 16.30 18.07 -43.75
N ASN A 55 15.31 17.60 -42.99
CA ASN A 55 13.99 18.21 -43.01
C ASN A 55 13.26 17.95 -41.69
N ALA A 56 13.03 19.04 -40.97
CA ALA A 56 12.18 19.07 -39.80
C ALA A 56 10.74 18.75 -40.21
N HIS A 57 10.20 17.64 -39.71
CA HIS A 57 8.79 17.54 -39.36
C HIS A 57 8.66 16.52 -38.23
N GLN A 58 8.50 17.07 -37.03
CA GLN A 58 8.25 16.36 -35.79
C GLN A 58 6.88 15.68 -35.87
N HIS A 59 6.81 14.46 -36.38
CA HIS A 59 5.67 13.57 -36.15
C HIS A 59 6.00 12.73 -34.91
N LEU A 60 5.63 13.26 -33.74
CA LEU A 60 5.66 12.54 -32.48
C LEU A 60 4.68 11.35 -32.60
N ARG A 61 5.20 10.19 -33.03
CA ARG A 61 4.45 8.94 -33.04
C ARG A 61 4.45 8.41 -31.60
N VAL A 62 3.56 8.96 -30.75
CA VAL A 62 3.29 8.41 -29.42
C VAL A 62 2.55 7.09 -29.61
N TYR A 63 3.31 6.01 -29.79
CA TYR A 63 2.81 4.65 -29.60
C TYR A 63 3.76 3.91 -28.66
N GLY A 64 3.75 4.35 -27.41
CA GLY A 64 4.21 3.58 -26.28
C GLY A 64 3.08 3.53 -25.28
N LYS A 65 2.25 2.49 -25.34
CA LYS A 65 1.43 2.08 -24.19
C LYS A 65 2.42 1.70 -23.09
N SER A 66 2.81 2.68 -22.27
CA SER A 66 3.41 2.44 -20.97
C SER A 66 2.33 1.86 -20.07
N THR A 67 2.02 0.57 -20.24
CA THR A 67 1.62 -0.27 -19.12
C THR A 67 2.88 -0.56 -18.32
N SER A 68 3.36 0.46 -17.62
CA SER A 68 4.21 0.26 -16.45
C SER A 68 3.26 0.07 -15.27
N PRO A 69 3.31 -1.05 -14.54
CA PRO A 69 2.57 -1.20 -13.28
C PRO A 69 3.26 -0.43 -12.14
N ALA A 70 3.86 0.73 -12.44
CA ALA A 70 4.68 1.53 -11.51
C ALA A 70 4.09 2.92 -11.23
N LYS A 71 2.82 3.16 -11.59
CA LYS A 71 2.16 4.47 -11.46
C LYS A 71 0.98 4.48 -10.48
N ARG A 72 1.03 3.67 -9.42
CA ARG A 72 0.00 3.65 -8.36
C ARG A 72 0.44 4.25 -7.02
N LEU A 73 1.69 4.68 -6.85
CA LEU A 73 2.21 5.06 -5.53
C LEU A 73 2.07 6.55 -5.17
N SER A 74 1.33 7.34 -5.94
CA SER A 74 1.30 8.81 -5.74
C SER A 74 -0.04 9.43 -6.10
N GLU A 75 -1.15 8.75 -5.83
CA GLU A 75 -2.47 9.35 -6.00
C GLU A 75 -2.88 10.04 -4.70
N CYS A 76 -2.66 11.35 -4.64
CA CYS A 76 -3.28 12.21 -3.65
C CYS A 76 -4.65 12.67 -4.18
N HIS A 77 -5.68 12.54 -3.37
CA HIS A 77 -7.03 12.93 -3.69
C HIS A 77 -7.44 14.10 -2.82
N GLU A 78 -8.13 15.08 -3.40
CA GLU A 78 -8.71 16.19 -2.67
C GLU A 78 -10.16 16.36 -3.10
N LYS A 79 -11.03 16.65 -2.14
CA LYS A 79 -12.44 16.99 -2.34
C LYS A 79 -12.74 18.30 -1.61
N GLY A 80 -13.41 19.21 -2.29
CA GLY A 80 -13.71 20.55 -1.78
C GLY A 80 -12.56 21.53 -2.01
N ALA A 81 -12.61 22.69 -1.36
CA ALA A 81 -11.52 23.66 -1.44
C ALA A 81 -10.34 23.23 -0.55
N PRO A 82 -9.10 23.39 -1.01
CA PRO A 82 -7.91 23.03 -0.25
C PRO A 82 -7.84 23.81 1.06
N PHE A 83 -7.62 23.10 2.17
CA PHE A 83 -7.53 23.69 3.52
C PHE A 83 -6.22 23.31 4.22
N VAL A 84 -5.61 22.19 3.84
CA VAL A 84 -4.26 21.78 4.24
C VAL A 84 -3.54 21.14 3.07
N ALA A 85 -2.21 21.22 3.06
CA ALA A 85 -1.36 20.47 2.14
C ALA A 85 -0.42 19.55 2.91
N LEU A 86 -0.61 18.23 2.78
CA LEU A 86 0.21 17.24 3.45
C LEU A 86 1.69 17.30 3.00
N VAL A 87 2.59 17.33 3.98
CA VAL A 87 4.05 17.32 3.80
C VAL A 87 4.61 15.94 4.18
N ALA A 88 4.14 15.36 5.29
CA ALA A 88 4.46 14.02 5.72
C ALA A 88 3.24 13.34 6.36
N PRO A 89 2.99 12.04 6.11
CA PRO A 89 3.82 11.10 5.36
C PRO A 89 3.72 11.27 3.84
N HIS A 90 4.78 10.89 3.15
CA HIS A 90 4.88 10.83 1.68
C HIS A 90 5.39 9.44 1.25
N SER A 91 5.60 9.21 -0.05
CA SER A 91 5.81 7.87 -0.61
C SER A 91 7.01 7.09 -0.08
N VAL A 92 8.05 7.77 0.41
CA VAL A 92 9.24 7.14 1.01
C VAL A 92 9.19 7.11 2.55
N THR A 93 8.12 7.60 3.16
CA THR A 93 7.95 7.56 4.62
C THR A 93 7.68 6.14 5.08
N VAL A 94 8.41 5.71 6.12
CA VAL A 94 8.22 4.41 6.77
C VAL A 94 7.85 4.64 8.23
N TRP A 95 6.67 4.18 8.62
CA TRP A 95 6.20 4.15 10.00
C TRP A 95 6.55 2.82 10.64
N THR A 96 7.14 2.84 11.84
CA THR A 96 7.47 1.62 12.57
C THR A 96 6.42 1.38 13.65
N ARG A 97 5.85 0.17 13.67
CA ARG A 97 4.88 -0.23 14.70
C ARG A 97 5.47 -0.01 16.10
N GLY A 98 4.63 0.48 17.01
CA GLY A 98 5.01 0.79 18.38
C GLY A 98 5.83 2.06 18.57
N LYS A 99 6.25 2.75 17.50
CA LYS A 99 6.98 4.02 17.59
C LYS A 99 6.05 5.22 17.40
N PRO A 100 6.37 6.37 18.01
CA PRO A 100 5.72 7.63 17.68
C PRO A 100 6.12 8.08 16.28
N VAL A 101 5.20 8.73 15.58
CA VAL A 101 5.43 9.30 14.26
C VAL A 101 4.83 10.70 14.17
N MET A 102 5.43 11.55 13.35
CA MET A 102 4.94 12.90 13.13
C MET A 102 4.22 12.98 11.78
N ILE A 103 3.04 13.61 11.80
CA ILE A 103 2.24 13.94 10.64
C ILE A 103 2.38 15.45 10.45
N GLU A 104 2.75 15.91 9.27
CA GLU A 104 3.05 17.31 8.98
C GLU A 104 2.25 17.78 7.76
N TRP A 105 1.73 18.99 7.83
CA TRP A 105 1.01 19.63 6.75
C TRP A 105 1.19 21.16 6.79
N LYS A 106 0.99 21.82 5.65
CA LYS A 106 0.87 23.27 5.58
C LYS A 106 -0.58 23.67 5.78
N VAL A 107 -0.82 24.64 6.64
CA VAL A 107 -2.15 25.25 6.84
C VAL A 107 -2.42 26.19 5.66
N LEU A 108 -3.50 25.94 4.91
CA LEU A 108 -3.91 26.78 3.78
C LEU A 108 -5.14 27.62 4.13
N ASP A 109 -6.09 27.03 4.87
CA ASP A 109 -7.29 27.71 5.34
C ASP A 109 -7.29 27.76 6.87
N THR A 110 -7.10 28.96 7.42
CA THR A 110 -7.08 29.19 8.87
C THR A 110 -8.47 29.21 9.49
N LYS A 111 -9.54 29.18 8.69
CA LYS A 111 -10.92 29.09 9.21
C LYS A 111 -11.22 27.70 9.78
N VAL A 112 -10.51 26.68 9.29
CA VAL A 112 -10.64 25.31 9.80
C VAL A 112 -9.74 25.17 11.02
N GLU A 113 -10.33 25.17 12.22
CA GLU A 113 -9.58 25.05 13.47
C GLU A 113 -9.21 23.60 13.81
N LYS A 114 -10.09 22.65 13.47
CA LYS A 114 -10.02 21.25 13.87
C LYS A 114 -10.07 20.30 12.69
N LEU A 115 -9.22 19.29 12.74
CA LEU A 115 -9.04 18.27 11.70
C LEU A 115 -9.34 16.87 12.22
N CYS A 116 -9.95 16.06 11.38
CA CYS A 116 -10.06 14.62 11.60
C CYS A 116 -9.02 13.91 10.73
N ILE A 117 -8.11 13.19 11.38
CA ILE A 117 -7.02 12.43 10.76
C ILE A 117 -7.34 10.95 10.86
N GLU A 118 -7.45 10.31 9.72
CA GLU A 118 -7.73 8.89 9.57
C GLU A 118 -6.63 8.21 8.76
N LEU A 119 -6.29 6.99 9.14
CA LEU A 119 -5.37 6.11 8.44
C LEU A 119 -6.17 5.02 7.74
N LEU A 120 -6.04 4.96 6.43
CA LEU A 120 -6.73 4.00 5.58
C LEU A 120 -5.73 3.04 4.95
N GLU A 121 -6.21 1.87 4.61
CA GLU A 121 -5.46 0.81 3.97
C GLU A 121 -6.06 0.50 2.59
N ASP A 122 -5.23 0.40 1.55
CA ASP A 122 -5.71 0.00 0.22
C ASP A 122 -6.13 -1.48 0.21
N GLY A 123 -7.27 -1.76 -0.42
CA GLY A 123 -7.81 -3.11 -0.57
C GLY A 123 -8.54 -3.67 0.66
N LEU A 124 -8.34 -3.10 1.85
CA LEU A 124 -9.14 -3.39 3.04
C LEU A 124 -9.95 -2.14 3.41
N ASN A 125 -11.26 -2.26 3.65
CA ASN A 125 -12.06 -1.15 4.20
C ASN A 125 -11.71 -0.83 5.67
N ALA A 126 -10.48 -1.11 6.09
CA ALA A 126 -9.95 -0.81 7.41
C ALA A 126 -9.64 0.69 7.49
N THR A 127 -10.28 1.36 8.44
CA THR A 127 -10.02 2.77 8.77
C THR A 127 -9.66 2.85 10.24
N THR A 128 -8.50 3.43 10.53
CA THR A 128 -8.04 3.70 11.89
C THR A 128 -8.12 5.19 12.16
N LEU A 129 -8.92 5.58 13.15
CA LEU A 129 -9.00 6.97 13.58
C LEU A 129 -7.72 7.32 14.38
N ILE A 130 -6.90 8.22 13.84
CA ILE A 130 -5.70 8.71 14.53
C ILE A 130 -6.08 9.84 15.49
N ALA A 131 -6.85 10.80 14.99
CA ALA A 131 -7.31 11.95 15.76
C ALA A 131 -8.66 12.42 15.23
N LYS A 132 -9.65 12.60 16.13
CA LYS A 132 -10.97 13.12 15.76
C LYS A 132 -10.96 14.65 15.60
N GLU A 133 -10.21 15.33 16.46
CA GLU A 133 -10.16 16.79 16.58
C GLU A 133 -8.72 17.26 16.81
N ALA A 134 -7.84 17.00 15.85
CA ALA A 134 -6.48 17.54 15.88
C ALA A 134 -6.52 19.05 15.59
N PRO A 135 -5.78 19.88 16.35
CA PRO A 135 -5.63 21.30 16.01
C PRO A 135 -4.99 21.46 14.63
N ASN A 136 -5.48 22.41 13.83
CA ASN A 136 -4.88 22.76 12.55
C ASN A 136 -3.60 23.62 12.74
N SER A 137 -2.62 23.08 13.45
CA SER A 137 -1.34 23.76 13.78
C SER A 137 -0.21 23.47 12.78
N GLY A 138 -0.47 22.64 11.76
CA GLY A 138 0.52 22.21 10.76
C GLY A 138 1.26 20.91 11.10
N PHE A 139 1.07 20.36 12.29
CA PHE A 139 1.63 19.05 12.65
C PHE A 139 0.81 18.37 13.74
N PHE A 140 0.88 17.04 13.77
CA PHE A 140 0.33 16.20 14.82
C PHE A 140 1.25 15.02 15.10
N THR A 141 1.54 14.80 16.38
CA THR A 141 2.33 13.63 16.80
C THR A 141 1.39 12.48 17.09
N TYR A 142 1.48 11.42 16.30
CA TYR A 142 0.80 10.16 16.59
C TYR A 142 1.67 9.35 17.56
N PRO A 143 1.25 9.17 18.83
CA PRO A 143 2.14 8.69 19.88
C PRO A 143 2.58 7.24 19.69
N LYS A 144 1.76 6.42 19.03
CA LYS A 144 2.04 5.00 18.86
C LYS A 144 1.30 4.42 17.66
N VAL A 145 2.05 3.94 16.68
CA VAL A 145 1.51 3.12 15.59
C VAL A 145 1.07 1.74 16.14
N PRO A 146 -0.19 1.30 15.95
CA PRO A 146 -0.69 0.07 16.55
C PRO A 146 0.05 -1.18 16.05
N TRP A 147 0.28 -2.13 16.96
CA TRP A 147 1.01 -3.38 16.67
C TRP A 147 0.24 -4.34 15.76
N GLY A 148 -1.10 -4.29 15.81
CA GLY A 148 -1.97 -5.15 15.03
C GLY A 148 -2.09 -4.78 13.55
N MET A 149 -1.48 -3.68 13.10
CA MET A 149 -1.47 -3.31 11.69
C MET A 149 -0.56 -4.24 10.89
N GLU A 150 -0.95 -4.55 9.67
CA GLU A 150 -0.12 -5.31 8.75
C GLU A 150 1.08 -4.47 8.29
N SER A 151 2.21 -5.11 8.01
CA SER A 151 3.33 -4.43 7.37
C SER A 151 3.10 -4.34 5.87
N GLY A 152 3.33 -3.18 5.27
CA GLY A 152 3.22 -3.00 3.82
C GLY A 152 3.13 -1.54 3.39
N SER A 153 3.19 -1.32 2.07
CA SER A 153 3.17 0.01 1.43
C SER A 153 1.80 0.33 0.82
N LYS A 154 0.75 0.13 1.62
CA LYS A 154 -0.67 0.26 1.25
C LYS A 154 -1.43 1.29 2.07
N TYR A 155 -0.72 2.03 2.92
CA TYR A 155 -1.32 2.95 3.87
C TYR A 155 -1.34 4.36 3.32
N PHE A 156 -2.42 5.09 3.56
CA PHE A 156 -2.52 6.50 3.25
C PHE A 156 -3.34 7.21 4.33
N LEU A 157 -3.06 8.49 4.53
CA LEU A 157 -3.85 9.32 5.43
C LEU A 157 -4.99 9.97 4.66
N ARG A 158 -6.12 10.13 5.33
CA ARG A 158 -7.18 11.07 4.97
C ARG A 158 -7.29 12.11 6.07
N ILE A 159 -7.13 13.37 5.70
CA ILE A 159 -7.38 14.50 6.57
C ILE A 159 -8.65 15.17 6.09
N SER A 160 -9.62 15.36 6.99
CA SER A 160 -10.88 16.04 6.72
C SER A 160 -11.08 17.18 7.71
N ALA A 161 -11.84 18.21 7.31
CA ALA A 161 -12.26 19.24 8.26
C ALA A 161 -13.26 18.64 9.26
N SER A 162 -13.11 18.96 10.55
CA SER A 162 -13.98 18.37 11.59
C SER A 162 -15.44 18.82 11.46
N GLU A 163 -15.66 20.04 10.95
CA GLU A 163 -17.00 20.62 10.74
C GLU A 163 -17.62 20.17 9.39
N ASP A 164 -16.78 19.88 8.39
CA ASP A 164 -17.20 19.45 7.06
C ASP A 164 -16.36 18.27 6.59
N ARG A 165 -16.89 17.06 6.81
CA ARG A 165 -16.21 15.81 6.42
C ARG A 165 -16.16 15.57 4.92
N GLU A 166 -16.98 16.27 4.13
CA GLU A 166 -16.95 16.17 2.68
C GLU A 166 -15.72 16.89 2.11
N ARG A 167 -15.16 17.84 2.86
CA ARG A 167 -13.90 18.49 2.55
C ARG A 167 -12.73 17.70 3.13
N TYR A 168 -11.98 17.01 2.27
CA TYR A 168 -10.85 16.19 2.68
C TYR A 168 -9.72 16.17 1.65
N CYS A 169 -8.51 15.86 2.11
CA CYS A 169 -7.37 15.54 1.27
C CYS A 169 -6.72 14.23 1.72
N THR A 170 -6.02 13.53 0.83
CA THR A 170 -5.28 12.30 1.15
C THR A 170 -3.78 12.44 0.91
N SER A 171 -2.99 11.70 1.68
CA SER A 171 -1.55 11.55 1.43
C SER A 171 -1.30 10.62 0.25
N SER A 172 -0.06 10.63 -0.26
CA SER A 172 0.44 9.48 -1.02
C SER A 172 0.49 8.22 -0.16
N PHE A 173 0.53 7.05 -0.81
CA PHE A 173 0.76 5.79 -0.13
C PHE A 173 2.12 5.77 0.53
N PHE A 174 2.20 5.26 1.76
CA PHE A 174 3.43 5.10 2.52
C PHE A 174 3.48 3.73 3.18
N GLN A 175 4.62 3.40 3.80
CA GLN A 175 4.87 2.08 4.35
C GLN A 175 4.72 2.03 5.86
N ILE A 176 4.08 0.98 6.37
CA ILE A 176 4.18 0.57 7.77
C ILE A 176 5.06 -0.68 7.86
N SER A 177 6.03 -0.66 8.77
CA SER A 177 7.01 -1.72 9.01
C SER A 177 6.78 -2.43 10.33
N SER A 178 7.28 -3.65 10.43
CA SER A 178 7.40 -4.36 11.70
C SER A 178 8.21 -3.56 12.71
N ALA A 179 7.86 -3.69 13.98
CA ALA A 179 8.73 -3.15 15.01
C ALA A 179 10.07 -3.92 15.01
N PRO A 180 11.15 -3.28 15.48
CA PRO A 180 12.41 -3.95 15.73
C PRO A 180 12.29 -5.02 16.82
#